data_AF-X0VXV6-F1
#
_entry.id   AF-X0VXV6-F1
#
_cell.length_a   1.000
_cell.length_b   1.000
_cell.length_c   1.000
_cell.angle_alpha   90.00
_cell.angle_beta   90.00
_cell.angle_gamma   90.00
#
_symmetry.space_group_name_H-M   'P 1'
#
loop_
_entity.id
_entity.type
_entity.pdbx_description
1 polymer ?
#
loop_
_entity_poly.entity_id
_entity_poly.type
_entity_poly.pdbx_seq_one_letter_code
_entity_poly.pdbx_strand_id
1 'polypeptide(L)'
;MGYAIGFKWNPARIFRLKELKLEGLKEKIIAEILTKEFSHKITVTMIDNVVRRYDVWNYIIPIDPEIKIYKGLRLPDDNYMISCDHHAPYYSEKWVNYKLAIAEKFKIKKDIEVGDLFDFDFVSKHPRLDGQRRPDIDYEVLKNDPLIKALNYFDDIYLLRGNHEWRVSRYTDSMLQA
;
A
#
# COMPACT_ATOMS: atom_id res chain seq x y z
N MET A 1 -15.19 -17.44 7.43
CA MET A 1 -15.34 -16.38 8.46
C MET A 1 -16.31 -16.85 9.52
N GLY A 2 -15.81 -17.31 10.67
CA GLY A 2 -16.66 -17.78 11.77
C GLY A 2 -17.08 -16.63 12.67
N TYR A 3 -18.25 -16.04 12.41
CA TYR A 3 -18.94 -15.33 13.49
C TYR A 3 -19.53 -16.40 14.40
N ALA A 4 -19.26 -16.32 15.70
CA ALA A 4 -20.09 -17.02 16.67
C ALA A 4 -21.53 -16.53 16.46
N ILE A 5 -22.44 -17.46 16.13
CA ILE A 5 -23.85 -17.16 15.90
C ILE A 5 -24.36 -16.35 17.10
N GLY A 6 -24.85 -15.13 16.85
CA GLY A 6 -25.47 -14.26 17.87
C GLY A 6 -24.62 -13.09 18.39
N PHE A 7 -23.30 -13.06 18.19
CA PHE A 7 -22.50 -11.92 18.67
C PHE A 7 -22.43 -10.77 17.65
N LYS A 8 -22.91 -9.57 18.03
CA LYS A 8 -22.87 -8.35 17.23
C LYS A 8 -22.05 -7.25 17.90
N TRP A 9 -21.20 -6.58 17.13
CA TRP A 9 -20.49 -5.38 17.57
C TRP A 9 -21.42 -4.18 17.51
N ASN A 10 -21.87 -3.69 18.67
CA ASN A 10 -22.66 -2.47 18.79
C ASN A 10 -21.74 -1.30 19.22
N PRO A 11 -22.22 -0.04 19.18
CA PRO A 11 -21.39 1.12 19.49
C PRO A 11 -20.71 1.05 20.86
N ALA A 12 -21.40 0.58 21.90
CA ALA A 12 -20.83 0.43 23.24
C ALA A 12 -19.67 -0.58 23.29
N ARG A 13 -19.81 -1.72 22.60
CA ARG A 13 -18.77 -2.75 22.51
C ARG A 13 -17.55 -2.28 21.71
N ILE A 14 -17.79 -1.52 20.65
CA ILE A 14 -16.72 -0.91 19.84
C ILE A 14 -15.98 0.15 20.67
N PHE A 15 -16.71 0.98 21.43
CA PHE A 15 -16.12 1.96 22.33
C PHE A 15 -15.23 1.29 23.39
N ARG A 16 -15.73 0.23 24.03
CA ARG A 16 -14.94 -0.55 25.00
C ARG A 16 -13.67 -1.15 24.39
N LEU A 17 -13.77 -1.69 23.17
CA LEU A 17 -12.60 -2.15 22.42
C LEU A 17 -11.58 -1.03 22.17
N LYS A 18 -12.05 0.19 21.86
CA LYS A 18 -11.18 1.37 21.68
C LYS A 18 -10.41 1.70 22.96
N GLU A 19 -11.08 1.73 24.11
CA GLU A 19 -10.43 1.99 25.41
C GLU A 19 -9.29 0.99 25.67
N LEU A 20 -9.58 -0.31 25.55
CA LEU A 20 -8.59 -1.37 25.79
C LEU A 20 -7.40 -1.31 24.81
N LYS A 21 -7.64 -0.88 23.57
CA LYS A 21 -6.58 -0.67 22.57
C LYS A 21 -5.74 0.57 22.88
N LEU A 22 -6.34 1.64 23.39
CA LEU A 22 -5.63 2.85 23.86
C LEU A 22 -4.81 2.61 25.12
N GLU A 23 -5.23 1.68 25.97
CA GLU A 23 -4.43 1.17 27.09
C GLU A 23 -3.21 0.34 26.63
N GLY A 24 -3.06 0.09 25.32
CA GLY A 24 -1.92 -0.63 24.74
C GLY A 24 -1.97 -2.14 24.94
N LEU A 25 -3.13 -2.70 25.27
CA LEU A 25 -3.29 -4.14 25.50
C LEU A 25 -3.17 -4.94 24.19
N LYS A 26 -2.57 -6.13 24.29
CA LYS A 26 -2.45 -7.08 23.16
C LYS A 26 -3.81 -7.74 22.86
N GLU A 27 -4.06 -8.09 21.61
CA GLU A 27 -5.33 -8.61 21.10
C GLU A 27 -5.80 -9.87 21.84
N LYS A 28 -4.86 -10.73 22.26
CA LYS A 28 -5.15 -11.91 23.08
C LYS A 28 -5.77 -11.54 24.43
N ILE A 29 -5.19 -10.55 25.11
CA ILE A 29 -5.66 -10.07 26.42
C ILE A 29 -7.03 -9.41 26.25
N ILE A 30 -7.19 -8.58 25.21
CA ILE A 30 -8.47 -7.93 24.89
C ILE A 30 -9.57 -8.97 24.63
N ALA A 31 -9.27 -10.03 23.86
CA ALA A 31 -10.23 -11.09 23.59
C ALA A 31 -10.68 -11.80 24.89
N GLU A 32 -9.76 -12.04 25.83
CA GLU A 32 -10.08 -12.62 27.15
C GLU A 32 -10.94 -11.69 28.01
N ILE A 33 -10.63 -10.39 28.05
CA ILE A 33 -11.40 -9.38 28.77
C ILE A 33 -12.83 -9.30 28.22
N LEU A 34 -12.95 -9.04 26.92
CA LEU A 34 -14.26 -8.85 26.29
C LEU A 34 -15.10 -10.14 26.31
N THR A 35 -14.46 -11.32 26.30
CA THR A 35 -15.17 -12.60 26.44
C THR A 35 -15.88 -12.70 27.77
N LYS A 36 -15.20 -12.28 28.86
CA LYS A 36 -15.77 -12.24 30.20
C LYS A 36 -16.82 -11.15 30.33
N GLU A 37 -16.52 -9.93 29.86
CA GLU A 37 -17.41 -8.77 29.99
C GLU A 37 -18.74 -8.95 29.23
N PHE A 38 -18.70 -9.57 28.05
CA PHE A 38 -19.89 -9.73 27.21
C PHE A 38 -20.52 -11.12 27.28
N SER A 39 -19.98 -12.02 28.11
CA SER A 39 -20.45 -13.41 28.25
C SER A 39 -20.58 -14.13 26.90
N HIS A 40 -19.67 -13.85 25.97
CA HIS A 40 -19.65 -14.41 24.62
C HIS A 40 -18.21 -14.73 24.22
N LYS A 41 -17.99 -15.86 23.55
CA LYS A 41 -16.65 -16.22 23.08
C LYS A 41 -16.16 -15.22 22.02
N ILE A 42 -15.19 -14.40 22.38
CA ILE A 42 -14.52 -13.46 21.48
C ILE A 42 -13.11 -13.99 21.20
N THR A 43 -12.78 -14.10 19.92
CA THR A 43 -11.49 -14.60 19.46
C THR A 43 -10.60 -13.43 19.01
N VAL A 44 -9.29 -13.65 18.98
CA VAL A 44 -8.32 -12.69 18.42
C VAL A 44 -8.72 -12.28 16.99
N THR A 45 -9.12 -13.23 16.15
CA THR A 45 -9.59 -12.96 14.79
C THR A 45 -10.83 -12.06 14.75
N MET A 46 -11.74 -12.16 15.74
CA MET A 46 -12.88 -11.23 15.84
C MET A 46 -12.41 -9.82 16.19
N ILE A 47 -11.42 -9.68 17.08
CA ILE A 47 -10.81 -8.39 17.41
C ILE A 47 -10.15 -7.78 16.17
N ASP A 48 -9.29 -8.52 15.47
CA ASP A 48 -8.58 -8.05 14.28
C ASP A 48 -9.55 -7.53 13.20
N ASN A 49 -10.62 -8.27 12.94
CA ASN A 49 -11.62 -7.89 11.95
C ASN A 49 -12.35 -6.59 12.32
N VAL A 50 -12.60 -6.37 13.60
CA VAL A 50 -13.35 -5.20 14.10
C VAL A 50 -12.46 -3.99 14.18
N VAL A 51 -11.20 -4.19 14.57
CA VAL A 51 -10.16 -3.16 14.53
C VAL A 51 -10.03 -2.58 13.12
N ARG A 52 -9.92 -3.44 12.10
CA ARG A 52 -9.84 -3.01 10.70
C ARG A 52 -11.14 -2.38 10.19
N ARG A 53 -12.29 -2.95 10.56
CA ARG A 53 -13.60 -2.48 10.07
C ARG A 53 -14.03 -1.14 10.64
N TYR A 54 -13.70 -0.87 11.91
CA TYR A 54 -14.17 0.31 12.64
C TYR A 54 -13.03 1.23 13.06
N ASP A 55 -11.87 1.08 12.43
CA ASP A 55 -10.73 1.98 12.57
C ASP A 55 -10.29 2.15 14.05
N VAL A 56 -10.23 1.03 14.77
CA VAL A 56 -9.89 1.00 16.20
C VAL A 56 -8.39 0.84 16.38
N TRP A 57 -7.64 1.93 16.20
CA TRP A 57 -6.19 1.94 16.33
C TRP A 57 -5.72 2.24 17.75
N ASN A 58 -4.51 1.78 18.08
CA ASN A 58 -3.84 2.02 19.36
C ASN A 58 -3.28 3.47 19.48
N TYR A 59 -3.52 4.30 18.48
CA TYR A 59 -3.00 5.65 18.43
C TYR A 59 -4.17 6.58 18.14
N ILE A 60 -4.50 7.44 19.10
CA ILE A 60 -5.01 8.76 18.74
C ILE A 60 -3.73 9.50 18.38
N ILE A 61 -3.43 9.68 17.08
CA ILE A 61 -2.50 10.74 16.72
C ILE A 61 -3.24 12.01 17.16
N PRO A 62 -2.80 12.72 18.22
CA PRO A 62 -3.42 13.98 18.53
C PRO A 62 -3.24 14.84 17.27
N ILE A 63 -4.34 15.27 16.68
CA ILE A 63 -4.26 16.27 15.62
C ILE A 63 -3.67 17.48 16.31
N ASP A 64 -2.38 17.72 16.07
CA ASP A 64 -1.70 18.90 16.56
C ASP A 64 -2.50 20.10 16.01
N PRO A 65 -3.15 20.91 16.87
CA PRO A 65 -3.94 22.05 16.41
C PRO A 65 -3.04 23.09 15.72
N GLU A 66 -1.72 23.02 15.92
CA GLU A 66 -0.71 23.82 15.25
C GLU A 66 -0.11 23.15 14.01
N ILE A 67 -0.61 21.96 13.61
CA ILE A 67 -0.12 21.30 12.40
C ILE A 67 -0.30 22.25 11.24
N LYS A 68 0.83 22.73 10.70
CA LYS A 68 0.83 23.47 9.46
C LYS A 68 0.43 22.47 8.39
N ILE A 69 -0.85 22.43 8.06
CA ILE A 69 -1.32 21.83 6.83
C ILE A 69 -0.60 22.60 5.73
N TYR A 70 0.50 22.03 5.23
CA TYR A 70 1.20 22.58 4.09
C TYR A 70 0.15 22.77 3.01
N LYS A 71 0.03 24.02 2.53
CA LYS A 71 -0.85 24.45 1.41
C LYS A 71 -1.07 23.25 0.51
N GLY A 72 -2.32 22.80 0.36
CA GLY A 72 -2.65 21.61 -0.44
C GLY A 72 -1.82 21.66 -1.71
N LEU A 73 -0.95 20.65 -1.88
CA LEU A 73 -0.01 20.61 -2.99
C LEU A 73 -0.83 20.64 -4.27
N ARG A 74 -0.83 21.79 -4.93
CA ARG A 74 -1.44 21.93 -6.24
C ARG A 74 -0.34 21.68 -7.24
N LEU A 75 -0.56 20.72 -8.12
CA LEU A 75 0.20 20.68 -9.36
C LEU A 75 -0.06 22.00 -10.11
N PRO A 76 0.89 22.46 -10.95
CA PRO A 76 0.62 23.56 -11.88
C PRO A 76 -0.72 23.35 -12.61
N ASP A 77 -1.39 24.42 -13.03
CA ASP A 77 -2.66 24.37 -13.80
C ASP A 77 -2.45 23.69 -15.17
N ASP A 78 -2.25 22.38 -15.13
CA ASP A 78 -1.87 21.53 -16.25
C ASP A 78 -2.37 20.10 -15.95
N ASN A 79 -2.44 19.28 -16.99
CA ASN A 79 -2.93 17.93 -16.89
C ASN A 79 -1.77 16.95 -16.66
N TYR A 80 -1.81 16.28 -15.52
CA TYR A 80 -0.89 15.21 -15.18
C TYR A 80 -1.64 13.88 -15.05
N MET A 81 -1.01 12.83 -15.52
CA MET A 81 -1.31 11.47 -15.10
C MET A 81 -0.50 11.21 -13.82
N ILE A 82 -1.12 10.55 -12.85
CA ILE A 82 -0.44 10.10 -11.64
C ILE A 82 -0.74 8.63 -11.48
N SER A 83 0.31 7.83 -11.37
CA SER A 83 0.23 6.39 -11.14
C SER A 83 1.30 5.97 -10.14
N CYS A 84 1.19 4.75 -9.63
CA CYS A 84 2.05 4.20 -8.60
C CYS A 84 2.01 2.68 -8.67
N ASP A 85 3.02 2.03 -8.07
CA ASP A 85 3.00 0.61 -7.75
C ASP A 85 2.74 -0.28 -8.98
N HIS A 86 3.38 0.01 -10.12
CA HIS A 86 3.31 -0.85 -11.29
C HIS A 86 3.97 -2.21 -11.03
N HIS A 87 5.02 -2.25 -10.20
CA HIS A 87 5.79 -3.44 -9.87
C HIS A 87 6.20 -4.24 -11.11
N ALA A 88 6.78 -3.57 -12.12
CA ALA A 88 7.20 -4.25 -13.33
C ALA A 88 8.28 -5.31 -13.01
N PRO A 89 8.13 -6.55 -13.52
CA PRO A 89 7.30 -6.95 -14.66
C PRO A 89 5.89 -7.49 -14.34
N TYR A 90 5.39 -7.33 -13.11
CA TYR A 90 4.12 -7.90 -12.63
C TYR A 90 2.91 -6.99 -12.84
N TYR A 91 3.05 -5.90 -13.59
CA TYR A 91 2.00 -4.95 -13.88
C TYR A 91 0.86 -5.59 -14.70
N SER A 92 -0.32 -4.98 -14.63
CA SER A 92 -1.46 -5.37 -15.46
C SER A 92 -1.45 -4.59 -16.77
N GLU A 93 -1.24 -5.28 -17.91
CA GLU A 93 -1.32 -4.66 -19.25
C GLU A 93 -2.66 -3.96 -19.49
N LYS A 94 -3.76 -4.52 -18.95
CA LYS A 94 -5.08 -3.91 -19.05
C LYS A 94 -5.14 -2.55 -18.35
N TRP A 95 -4.49 -2.42 -17.19
CA TRP A 95 -4.41 -1.16 -16.47
C TRP A 95 -3.56 -0.13 -17.21
N VAL A 96 -2.43 -0.56 -17.78
CA VAL A 96 -1.58 0.31 -18.62
C VAL A 96 -2.35 0.82 -19.84
N ASN A 97 -3.06 -0.05 -20.55
CA ASN A 97 -3.89 0.35 -21.69
C ASN A 97 -5.01 1.32 -21.28
N TYR A 98 -5.61 1.12 -20.10
CA TYR A 98 -6.63 2.03 -19.58
C TYR A 98 -6.04 3.40 -19.23
N LYS A 99 -4.85 3.43 -18.60
CA LYS A 99 -4.08 4.67 -18.34
C LYS A 99 -3.83 5.43 -19.64
N LEU A 100 -3.35 4.76 -20.68
CA LEU A 100 -3.10 5.37 -22.00
C LEU A 100 -4.38 5.89 -22.65
N ALA A 101 -5.49 5.14 -22.59
CA ALA A 101 -6.77 5.59 -23.14
C ALA A 101 -7.30 6.85 -22.44
N ILE A 102 -7.12 6.96 -21.11
CA ILE A 102 -7.44 8.18 -20.35
C ILE A 102 -6.52 9.31 -20.81
N ALA A 103 -5.22 9.06 -20.88
CA ALA A 103 -4.25 10.07 -21.28
C ALA A 103 -4.54 10.62 -22.69
N GLU A 104 -4.91 9.76 -23.63
CA GLU A 104 -5.31 10.16 -24.99
C GLU A 104 -6.61 10.96 -24.99
N LYS A 105 -7.62 10.51 -24.24
CA LYS A 105 -8.92 11.19 -24.16
C LYS A 105 -8.81 12.61 -23.61
N PHE A 106 -7.98 12.81 -22.58
CA PHE A 106 -7.82 14.09 -21.91
C PHE A 106 -6.58 14.87 -22.37
N LYS A 107 -5.88 14.37 -23.40
CA LYS A 107 -4.66 14.98 -23.96
C LYS A 107 -3.59 15.26 -22.89
N ILE A 108 -3.43 14.29 -21.99
CA ILE A 108 -2.42 14.31 -20.93
C ILE A 108 -1.10 13.86 -21.53
N LYS A 109 -0.05 14.67 -21.35
CA LYS A 109 1.30 14.41 -21.88
C LYS A 109 2.39 14.33 -20.83
N LYS A 110 2.02 14.49 -19.56
CA LYS A 110 2.94 14.38 -18.43
C LYS A 110 2.46 13.30 -17.49
N ASP A 111 3.39 12.54 -16.97
CA ASP A 111 3.13 11.43 -16.07
C ASP A 111 4.00 11.54 -14.83
N ILE A 112 3.42 11.25 -13.67
CA ILE A 112 4.12 11.19 -12.39
C ILE A 112 3.98 9.77 -11.87
N GLU A 113 5.09 9.03 -11.89
CA GLU A 113 5.18 7.68 -11.34
C GLU A 113 5.63 7.76 -9.89
N VAL A 114 4.69 7.52 -8.98
CA VAL A 114 4.88 7.62 -7.53
C VAL A 114 5.25 6.27 -6.96
N GLY A 115 6.54 5.92 -7.07
CA GLY A 115 7.14 4.76 -6.43
C GLY A 115 6.81 3.41 -7.08
N ASP A 116 7.73 2.46 -6.88
CA ASP A 116 7.59 1.05 -7.20
C ASP A 116 7.14 0.82 -8.66
N LEU A 117 7.78 1.55 -9.58
CA LEU A 117 7.63 1.31 -11.02
C LEU A 117 8.25 -0.05 -11.38
N PHE A 118 9.42 -0.35 -10.82
CA PHE A 118 10.16 -1.59 -11.05
C PHE A 118 10.25 -2.41 -9.77
N ASP A 119 10.06 -3.73 -9.87
CA ASP A 119 9.99 -4.59 -8.69
C ASP A 119 11.37 -4.97 -8.13
N PHE A 120 12.36 -5.18 -8.99
CA PHE A 120 13.73 -5.54 -8.58
C PHE A 120 13.77 -6.76 -7.63
N ASP A 121 13.04 -7.81 -7.97
CA ASP A 121 12.94 -9.03 -7.16
C ASP A 121 14.26 -9.81 -7.16
N PHE A 122 15.10 -9.63 -8.18
CA PHE A 122 16.44 -10.23 -8.24
C PHE A 122 17.34 -9.84 -7.04
N VAL A 123 17.12 -8.66 -6.43
CA VAL A 123 17.83 -8.19 -5.21
C VAL A 123 16.96 -8.26 -3.95
N SER A 124 15.77 -8.83 -4.03
CA SER A 124 14.86 -8.95 -2.88
C SER A 124 15.40 -9.95 -1.85
N LYS A 125 15.24 -9.60 -0.57
CA LYS A 125 15.60 -10.46 0.58
C LYS A 125 14.43 -11.32 1.07
N HIS A 126 13.22 -11.10 0.56
CA HIS A 126 12.02 -11.80 1.02
C HIS A 126 11.93 -13.20 0.42
N PRO A 127 11.88 -14.28 1.21
CA PRO A 127 11.89 -15.64 0.68
C PRO A 127 10.67 -15.88 -0.23
N ARG A 128 10.89 -16.54 -1.37
CA ARG A 128 9.80 -17.05 -2.20
C ARG A 128 9.19 -18.27 -1.52
N LEU A 129 7.89 -18.22 -1.25
CA LEU A 129 7.17 -19.27 -0.51
C LEU A 129 6.77 -20.46 -1.40
N ASP A 130 6.83 -20.29 -2.71
CA ASP A 130 6.44 -21.26 -3.74
C ASP A 130 7.62 -22.09 -4.27
N GLY A 131 8.85 -21.84 -3.79
CA GLY A 131 10.07 -22.51 -4.22
C GLY A 131 10.55 -22.12 -5.62
N GLN A 132 9.92 -21.14 -6.27
CA GLN A 132 10.37 -20.69 -7.58
C GLN A 132 11.71 -19.97 -7.48
N ARG A 133 12.55 -20.13 -8.51
CA ARG A 133 13.79 -19.38 -8.64
C ARG A 133 13.45 -17.90 -8.84
N ARG A 134 14.22 -17.01 -8.21
CA ARG A 134 14.14 -15.58 -8.49
C ARG A 134 14.47 -15.30 -9.96
N PRO A 135 13.80 -14.33 -10.58
CA PRO A 135 14.26 -13.80 -11.86
C PRO A 135 15.66 -13.21 -11.71
N ASP A 136 16.44 -13.26 -12.78
CA ASP A 136 17.68 -12.50 -12.89
C ASP A 136 17.40 -11.10 -13.46
N ILE A 137 18.44 -10.26 -13.45
CA ILE A 137 18.34 -8.87 -13.93
C ILE A 137 17.99 -8.81 -15.42
N ASP A 138 18.53 -9.73 -16.23
CA ASP A 138 18.29 -9.76 -17.68
C ASP A 138 16.82 -10.06 -17.99
N TYR A 139 16.23 -11.00 -17.25
CA TYR A 139 14.79 -11.30 -17.34
C TYR A 139 13.94 -10.08 -16.99
N GLU A 140 14.24 -9.41 -15.88
CA GLU A 140 13.47 -8.23 -15.46
C GLU A 140 13.58 -7.09 -16.48
N VAL A 141 14.79 -6.78 -16.95
CA VAL A 141 15.01 -5.75 -18.00
C VAL A 141 14.20 -6.07 -19.25
N LEU A 142 14.27 -7.31 -19.74
CA LEU A 142 13.57 -7.73 -20.96
C LEU A 142 12.04 -7.69 -20.78
N LYS A 143 11.53 -8.03 -19.60
CA LYS A 143 10.08 -8.03 -19.33
C LYS A 143 9.51 -6.64 -19.03
N ASN A 144 10.36 -5.68 -18.69
CA ASN A 144 9.95 -4.29 -18.46
C ASN A 144 9.85 -3.47 -19.76
N ASP A 145 10.48 -3.94 -20.86
CA ASP A 145 10.50 -3.25 -22.16
C ASP A 145 9.12 -2.81 -22.67
N PRO A 146 8.04 -3.63 -22.62
CA PRO A 146 6.74 -3.20 -23.09
C PRO A 146 6.13 -2.07 -22.24
N LEU A 147 6.35 -2.07 -20.92
CA LEU A 147 5.90 -0.98 -20.05
C LEU A 147 6.66 0.31 -20.36
N ILE A 148 7.99 0.23 -20.49
CA ILE A 148 8.82 1.40 -20.83
C ILE A 148 8.36 1.99 -22.18
N LYS A 149 8.10 1.15 -23.18
CA LYS A 149 7.54 1.58 -24.47
C LYS A 149 6.17 2.22 -24.35
N ALA A 150 5.31 1.72 -23.46
CA ALA A 150 4.01 2.33 -23.19
C ALA A 150 4.15 3.71 -22.54
N LEU A 151 5.08 3.86 -21.59
CA LEU A 151 5.34 5.14 -20.92
C LEU A 151 5.91 6.20 -21.87
N ASN A 152 6.61 5.81 -22.94
CA ASN A 152 7.05 6.73 -24.00
C ASN A 152 5.91 7.45 -24.75
N TYR A 153 4.63 7.16 -24.45
CA TYR A 153 3.50 7.96 -24.90
C TYR A 153 3.50 9.39 -24.30
N PHE A 154 4.04 9.52 -23.08
CA PHE A 154 4.15 10.80 -22.38
C PHE A 154 5.43 11.52 -22.80
N ASP A 155 5.36 12.85 -22.90
CA ASP A 155 6.49 13.70 -23.26
C ASP A 155 7.43 13.90 -22.04
N ASP A 156 6.83 14.06 -20.86
CA ASP A 156 7.54 14.19 -19.59
C ASP A 156 7.12 13.08 -18.61
N ILE A 157 8.09 12.41 -17.99
CA ILE A 157 7.85 11.41 -16.94
C ILE A 157 8.66 11.82 -15.70
N TYR A 158 7.97 12.03 -14.58
CA TYR A 158 8.56 12.32 -13.29
C TYR A 158 8.50 11.06 -12.43
N LEU A 159 9.66 10.49 -12.10
CA LEU A 159 9.72 9.30 -11.26
C LEU A 159 10.10 9.67 -9.83
N LEU A 160 9.27 9.23 -8.89
CA LEU A 160 9.57 9.26 -7.47
C LEU A 160 9.94 7.85 -7.03
N ARG A 161 11.03 7.74 -6.27
CA ARG A 161 11.56 6.44 -5.83
C ARG A 161 10.69 5.83 -4.74
N GLY A 162 10.25 4.60 -4.96
CA GLY A 162 9.62 3.74 -3.97
C GLY A 162 10.65 2.88 -3.25
N ASN A 163 10.17 1.96 -2.40
CA ASN A 163 11.08 1.09 -1.65
C ASN A 163 11.79 0.06 -2.53
N HIS A 164 11.25 -0.27 -3.70
CA HIS A 164 11.88 -1.19 -4.65
C HIS A 164 13.07 -0.50 -5.35
N GLU A 165 12.91 0.74 -5.84
CA GLU A 165 14.03 1.51 -6.40
C GLU A 165 15.12 1.82 -5.35
N TRP A 166 14.72 2.09 -4.10
CA TRP A 166 15.64 2.21 -2.97
C TRP A 166 16.41 0.93 -2.65
N ARG A 167 15.85 -0.24 -2.95
CA ARG A 167 16.51 -1.52 -2.72
C ARG A 167 17.70 -1.70 -3.67
N VAL A 168 17.56 -1.39 -4.95
CA VAL A 168 18.64 -1.49 -5.94
C VAL A 168 19.77 -0.53 -5.65
N SER A 169 19.43 0.71 -5.32
CA SER A 169 20.45 1.70 -4.93
C SER A 169 21.25 1.23 -3.72
N ARG A 170 20.64 0.58 -2.72
CA ARG A 170 21.40 -0.02 -1.61
C ARG A 170 22.20 -1.25 -2.00
N TYR A 171 21.69 -2.08 -2.92
CA TYR A 171 22.39 -3.29 -3.36
C TYR A 171 23.65 -2.96 -4.19
N THR A 172 23.60 -1.84 -4.91
CA THR A 172 24.66 -1.41 -5.84
C THR A 172 25.52 -0.28 -5.30
N ASP A 173 25.45 0.03 -3.99
CA ASP A 173 26.12 1.17 -3.38
C ASP A 173 25.92 2.48 -4.16
N SER A 174 24.69 2.68 -4.64
CA SER A 174 24.20 3.82 -5.42
C SER A 174 24.81 3.97 -6.82
N MET A 175 25.50 2.95 -7.35
CA MET A 175 25.95 2.92 -8.74
C MET A 175 24.77 2.85 -9.73
N LEU A 176 23.68 2.16 -9.35
CA LEU A 176 22.42 2.20 -10.08
C LEU A 176 21.37 2.95 -9.26
N GLN A 177 20.73 3.92 -9.91
CA GLN A 177 19.60 4.67 -9.39
C GLN A 177 18.53 4.61 -10.47
N ALA A 178 17.36 4.10 -10.09
CA ALA A 178 16.13 4.19 -10.86
C ALA A 178 15.34 5.36 -10.31
#